data_AF-A0A3G4RT17-F1
#
_entry.id   AF-A0A3G4RT17-F1
#
_cell.length_a   1.000
_cell.length_b   1.000
_cell.length_c   1.000
_cell.angle_alpha   90.00
_cell.angle_beta   90.00
_cell.angle_gamma   90.00
#
_symmetry.space_group_name_H-M   'P 1'
#
loop_
_entity.id
_entity.type
_entity.pdbx_description
1 polymer ?
#
loop_
_entity_poly.entity_id
_entity_poly.type
_entity_poly.pdbx_seq_one_letter_code
_entity_poly.pdbx_strand_id
1 'polypeptide(L)'
;MASWLKRKPGTPELSLERPLFDTEVYVNGEKKYVLPDFIVTARAPDGKTARVVIETMGYEDSDYCARKSRQHTGMKQIGVLHTDPPKWLDNDHPPFKKHMYGVFMHLRY
;
A
#
# COMPACT_ATOMS: atom_id res chain seq x y z
N MET A 1 4.98 17.14 -6.69
CA MET A 1 3.64 16.80 -6.16
C MET A 1 2.70 16.48 -7.31
N ALA A 2 1.95 15.38 -7.23
CA ALA A 2 1.05 14.95 -8.29
C ALA A 2 -0.13 15.94 -8.48
N SER A 3 -0.26 16.52 -9.68
CA SER A 3 -1.20 17.62 -9.97
C SER A 3 -2.69 17.22 -9.86
N TRP A 4 -3.01 15.93 -9.93
CA TRP A 4 -4.38 15.42 -9.91
C TRP A 4 -5.05 15.46 -8.52
N LEU A 5 -4.26 15.52 -7.44
CA LEU A 5 -4.75 15.59 -6.06
C LEU A 5 -5.05 17.03 -5.64
N LYS A 6 -4.32 18.03 -6.16
CA LYS A 6 -4.34 19.44 -5.72
C LYS A 6 -5.67 20.20 -5.88
N ARG A 7 -6.74 19.56 -6.33
CA ARG A 7 -8.01 20.23 -6.70
C ARG A 7 -9.01 20.36 -5.54
N LYS A 8 -8.74 19.79 -4.36
CA LYS A 8 -9.69 19.83 -3.23
C LYS A 8 -9.04 20.28 -1.90
N PRO A 9 -9.68 21.16 -1.12
CA PRO A 9 -9.31 21.39 0.28
C PRO A 9 -9.29 20.07 1.05
N GLY A 10 -8.33 19.89 1.97
CA GLY A 10 -8.19 18.65 2.75
C GLY A 10 -7.41 17.53 2.07
N THR A 11 -6.88 17.76 0.85
CA THR A 11 -6.06 16.78 0.14
C THR A 11 -4.72 16.58 0.88
N PRO A 12 -4.29 15.33 1.13
CA PRO A 12 -2.99 15.07 1.73
C PRO A 12 -1.83 15.41 0.78
N GLU A 13 -0.72 15.85 1.36
CA GLU A 13 0.58 15.79 0.69
C GLU A 13 1.03 14.34 0.61
N LEU A 14 1.44 13.89 -0.58
CA LEU A 14 1.93 12.53 -0.79
C LEU A 14 3.43 12.53 -1.07
N SER A 15 4.18 11.68 -0.37
CA SER A 15 5.53 11.25 -0.74
C SER A 15 5.55 9.78 -1.10
N LEU A 16 6.36 9.40 -2.09
CA LEU A 16 6.52 8.04 -2.58
C LEU A 16 7.94 7.57 -2.32
N GLU A 17 8.07 6.37 -1.77
CA GLU A 17 9.32 5.66 -1.57
C GLU A 17 9.24 4.30 -2.26
N ARG A 18 10.34 3.91 -2.92
CA ARG A 18 10.59 2.53 -3.34
C ARG A 18 11.71 1.98 -2.46
N PRO A 19 11.41 1.12 -1.47
CA PRO A 19 12.43 0.57 -0.60
C PRO A 19 13.47 -0.22 -1.39
N LEU A 20 14.75 -0.07 -1.02
CA LEU A 20 15.86 -0.82 -1.61
C LEU A 20 16.29 -2.02 -0.76
N PHE A 21 15.90 -2.03 0.51
CA PHE A 21 16.29 -3.03 1.50
C PHE A 21 15.06 -3.55 2.23
N ASP A 22 15.16 -4.78 2.73
CA ASP A 22 14.12 -5.37 3.55
C ASP A 22 13.86 -4.56 4.83
N THR A 23 12.58 -4.44 5.17
CA THR A 23 12.13 -3.89 6.45
C THR A 23 11.86 -5.01 7.43
N GLU A 24 12.45 -4.93 8.62
CA GLU A 24 12.17 -5.84 9.72
C GLU A 24 10.77 -5.61 10.29
N VAL A 25 10.00 -6.68 10.46
CA VAL A 25 8.65 -6.66 11.05
C VAL A 25 8.48 -7.85 12.00
N TYR A 26 7.55 -7.73 12.95
CA TYR A 26 7.19 -8.81 13.87
C TYR A 26 5.76 -9.27 13.56
N VAL A 27 5.60 -10.55 13.25
CA VAL A 27 4.28 -11.17 12.97
C VAL A 27 4.12 -12.35 13.90
N ASN A 28 3.11 -12.31 14.77
CA ASN A 28 2.86 -13.34 15.79
C ASN A 28 4.10 -13.63 16.67
N GLY A 29 4.87 -12.58 17.03
CA GLY A 29 6.09 -12.71 17.82
C GLY A 29 7.32 -13.21 17.06
N GLU A 30 7.18 -13.60 15.80
CA GLU A 30 8.30 -14.01 14.95
C GLU A 30 8.85 -12.82 14.16
N LYS A 31 10.17 -12.69 14.16
CA LYS A 31 10.89 -11.72 13.34
C LYS A 31 10.84 -12.14 11.86
N LYS A 32 10.41 -11.22 10.99
CA LYS A 32 10.28 -11.40 9.54
C LYS A 32 10.82 -10.17 8.82
N TYR A 33 10.99 -10.32 7.51
CA TYR A 33 11.49 -9.29 6.62
C TYR A 33 10.52 -9.13 5.44
N VAL A 34 10.21 -7.89 5.09
CA VAL A 34 9.33 -7.56 3.97
C VAL A 34 9.93 -6.46 3.11
N LEU A 35 9.75 -6.58 1.81
CA LEU A 35 10.17 -5.61 0.81
C LEU A 35 8.98 -5.32 -0.10
N PRO A 36 8.15 -4.31 0.21
CA PRO A 36 7.08 -3.91 -0.68
C PRO A 36 7.62 -3.13 -1.87
N ASP A 37 6.89 -3.14 -2.99
CA ASP A 37 7.27 -2.37 -4.18
C ASP A 37 7.30 -0.87 -3.92
N PHE A 38 6.28 -0.34 -3.23
CA PHE A 38 6.22 1.08 -2.87
C PHE A 38 5.59 1.34 -1.51
N ILE A 39 6.00 2.44 -0.90
CA ILE A 39 5.40 3.01 0.31
C ILE A 39 5.04 4.46 0.01
N VAL A 40 3.76 4.80 0.17
CA VAL A 40 3.28 6.17 0.09
C VAL A 40 3.02 6.69 1.49
N THR A 41 3.63 7.81 1.86
CA THR A 41 3.25 8.54 3.07
C THR A 41 2.30 9.66 2.69
N ALA A 42 1.09 9.62 3.24
CA ALA A 42 0.09 10.66 3.11
C ALA A 42 0.08 11.52 4.37
N ARG A 43 0.34 12.82 4.23
CA ARG A 43 0.30 13.80 5.32
C ARG A 43 -0.92 14.70 5.17
N ALA A 44 -1.82 14.65 6.14
CA ALA A 44 -2.97 15.54 6.23
C ALA A 44 -2.55 16.98 6.56
N PRO A 45 -3.39 17.99 6.26
CA PRO A 45 -3.11 19.38 6.61
C PRO A 45 -2.93 19.64 8.11
N ASP A 46 -3.52 18.81 8.97
CA ASP A 46 -3.35 18.87 10.44
C ASP A 46 -2.03 18.23 10.92
N GLY A 47 -1.20 17.75 10.00
CA GLY A 47 0.10 17.14 10.26
C GLY A 47 0.06 15.64 10.50
N LYS A 48 -1.12 15.01 10.64
CA LYS A 48 -1.20 13.55 10.84
C LYS A 48 -0.74 12.81 9.58
N THR A 49 -0.17 11.63 9.77
CA THR A 49 0.40 10.85 8.66
C THR A 49 -0.15 9.43 8.64
N ALA A 50 -0.48 8.94 7.46
CA ALA A 50 -0.80 7.55 7.20
C ALA A 50 0.17 6.95 6.17
N ARG A 51 0.55 5.69 6.37
CA ARG A 51 1.38 4.92 5.43
C ARG A 51 0.50 3.98 4.62
N VAL A 52 0.65 4.04 3.31
CA VAL A 52 0.02 3.13 2.36
C VAL A 52 1.11 2.30 1.71
N VAL A 53 1.02 0.98 1.84
CA VAL A 53 1.96 0.04 1.25
C VAL A 53 1.35 -0.50 -0.03
N ILE A 54 2.10 -0.50 -1.12
CA ILE A 54 1.63 -0.94 -2.43
C ILE A 54 2.49 -2.12 -2.89
N GLU A 55 1.83 -3.18 -3.31
CA GLU A 55 2.45 -4.36 -3.89
C GLU A 55 1.89 -4.63 -5.29
N THR A 56 2.76 -4.77 -6.29
CA THR A 56 2.38 -5.19 -7.64
C THR A 56 2.35 -6.71 -7.73
N MET A 57 1.29 -7.23 -8.36
CA MET A 57 1.05 -8.67 -8.44
C MET A 57 1.28 -9.17 -9.86
N GLY A 58 1.97 -10.31 -9.99
CA GLY A 58 2.37 -10.88 -11.27
C GLY A 58 1.48 -12.03 -11.74
N TYR A 59 1.62 -13.21 -11.09
CA TYR A 59 1.05 -14.48 -11.57
C TYR A 59 0.03 -15.05 -10.61
N GLU A 60 -1.07 -15.62 -11.10
CA GLU A 60 -2.20 -16.11 -10.28
C GLU A 60 -2.08 -17.57 -9.81
N ASP A 61 -0.92 -18.22 -9.98
CA ASP A 61 -0.76 -19.60 -9.49
C ASP A 61 -0.95 -19.66 -7.96
N SER A 62 -1.72 -20.63 -7.50
CA SER A 62 -1.98 -20.94 -6.09
C SER A 62 -0.75 -20.94 -5.18
N ASP A 63 0.39 -21.49 -5.62
CA ASP A 63 1.62 -21.51 -4.81
C ASP A 63 2.24 -20.11 -4.68
N TYR A 64 2.14 -19.31 -5.75
CA TYR A 64 2.53 -17.91 -5.73
C TYR A 64 1.62 -17.10 -4.79
N CYS A 65 0.30 -17.31 -4.86
CA CYS A 65 -0.71 -16.70 -3.99
C CYS A 65 -0.44 -16.99 -2.50
N ALA A 66 -0.20 -18.25 -2.15
CA ALA A 66 0.05 -18.66 -0.77
C ALA A 66 1.32 -17.99 -0.20
N ARG A 67 2.40 -17.95 -0.98
CA ARG A 67 3.65 -17.30 -0.58
C ARG A 67 3.50 -15.78 -0.41
N LYS A 68 2.84 -15.12 -1.37
CA LYS A 68 2.58 -13.67 -1.30
C LYS A 68 1.68 -13.29 -0.12
N SER A 69 0.64 -14.07 0.14
CA SER A 69 -0.25 -13.86 1.29
C SER A 69 0.50 -13.83 2.63
N ARG A 70 1.52 -14.69 2.80
CA ARG A 70 2.37 -14.67 4.01
C ARG A 70 3.18 -13.39 4.14
N GLN A 71 3.74 -12.88 3.04
CA GLN A 71 4.47 -11.60 3.04
C GLN A 71 3.55 -10.41 3.30
N HIS A 72 2.33 -10.43 2.74
CA HIS A 72 1.33 -9.38 2.92
C HIS A 72 0.94 -9.18 4.39
N THR A 73 0.91 -10.25 5.19
CA THR A 73 0.68 -10.14 6.65
C THR A 73 1.78 -9.31 7.33
N GLY A 74 3.03 -9.44 6.90
CA GLY A 74 4.13 -8.61 7.40
C GLY A 74 4.04 -7.17 6.92
N MET A 75 3.72 -6.95 5.64
CA MET A 75 3.57 -5.60 5.07
C MET A 75 2.47 -4.78 5.77
N LYS A 76 1.41 -5.44 6.25
CA LYS A 76 0.36 -4.79 7.05
C LYS A 76 0.85 -4.21 8.38
N GLN A 77 2.04 -4.60 8.88
CA GLN A 77 2.65 -4.04 10.08
C GLN A 77 3.25 -2.64 9.84
N ILE A 78 3.55 -2.29 8.58
CA ILE A 78 4.23 -1.03 8.24
C ILE A 78 3.31 -0.02 7.54
N GLY A 79 2.06 -0.39 7.25
CA GLY A 79 1.02 0.49 6.72
C GLY A 79 -0.19 -0.25 6.17
N VAL A 80 -1.13 0.50 5.56
CA VAL A 80 -2.31 -0.07 4.91
C VAL A 80 -1.92 -0.65 3.57
N LEU A 81 -1.98 -1.98 3.43
CA LEU A 81 -1.59 -2.68 2.21
C LEU A 81 -2.68 -2.62 1.13
N HIS A 82 -2.28 -2.25 -0.09
CA HIS A 82 -3.05 -2.38 -1.32
C HIS A 82 -2.25 -3.10 -2.39
N THR A 83 -2.93 -3.96 -3.16
CA THR A 83 -2.33 -4.67 -4.30
C THR A 83 -2.67 -3.97 -5.61
N ASP A 84 -1.81 -4.08 -6.60
CA ASP A 84 -2.10 -3.81 -8.01
C ASP A 84 -2.08 -5.13 -8.80
N PRO A 85 -3.21 -5.65 -9.27
CA PRO A 85 -4.54 -5.01 -9.21
C PRO A 85 -5.17 -5.02 -7.81
N PRO A 86 -6.12 -4.10 -7.52
CA PRO A 86 -6.83 -4.07 -6.24
C PRO A 86 -7.58 -5.36 -5.99
N LYS A 87 -7.50 -5.90 -4.76
CA LYS A 87 -8.10 -7.19 -4.40
C LYS A 87 -7.71 -8.27 -5.40
N TRP A 88 -6.41 -8.43 -5.64
CA TRP A 88 -5.85 -9.24 -6.73
C TRP A 88 -6.42 -10.67 -6.92
N LEU A 89 -7.08 -11.26 -5.92
CA LEU A 89 -7.77 -12.55 -6.07
C LEU A 89 -9.20 -12.45 -6.67
N ASP A 90 -9.71 -11.23 -6.84
CA ASP A 90 -11.02 -10.93 -7.43
C ASP A 90 -10.83 -10.60 -8.91
N ASN A 91 -11.67 -11.18 -9.78
CA ASN A 91 -11.60 -10.98 -11.24
C ASN A 91 -12.15 -9.62 -11.72
N ASP A 92 -12.77 -8.83 -10.84
CA ASP A 92 -13.32 -7.52 -11.17
C ASP A 92 -12.76 -6.46 -10.21
N HIS A 93 -11.91 -5.60 -10.75
CA HIS A 93 -11.29 -4.53 -9.99
C HIS A 93 -11.20 -3.23 -10.82
N PRO A 94 -11.47 -2.07 -10.21
CA PRO A 94 -11.30 -0.80 -10.90
C PRO A 94 -9.82 -0.59 -11.27
N PRO A 95 -9.51 0.25 -12.27
CA PRO A 95 -8.13 0.65 -12.56
C PRO A 95 -7.43 1.15 -11.29
N PHE A 96 -6.21 0.70 -11.03
CA PHE A 96 -5.48 0.98 -9.79
C PHE A 96 -5.42 2.46 -9.44
N LYS A 97 -5.22 3.34 -10.44
CA LYS A 97 -5.27 4.81 -10.27
C LYS A 97 -6.56 5.31 -9.60
N LYS A 98 -7.72 4.75 -9.96
CA LYS A 98 -9.04 5.14 -9.44
C LYS A 98 -9.22 4.61 -8.02
N HIS A 99 -8.77 3.37 -7.77
CA HIS A 99 -8.74 2.78 -6.44
C HIS A 99 -7.92 3.63 -5.47
N MET A 100 -6.68 3.96 -5.84
CA MET A 100 -5.78 4.75 -5.00
C MET A 100 -6.29 6.17 -4.75
N TYR A 101 -6.92 6.81 -5.76
CA TYR A 101 -7.63 8.08 -5.54
C TYR A 101 -8.65 7.95 -4.39
N GLY A 102 -9.48 6.91 -4.43
CA GLY A 102 -10.48 6.64 -3.39
C GLY A 102 -9.86 6.41 -2.01
N VAL A 103 -8.76 5.65 -1.94
CA VAL A 103 -8.01 5.42 -0.71
C VAL A 103 -7.52 6.73 -0.11
N PHE A 104 -6.78 7.56 -0.86
CA PHE A 104 -6.20 8.78 -0.33
C PHE A 104 -7.24 9.82 0.12
N MET A 105 -8.42 9.83 -0.50
CA MET A 105 -9.52 10.73 -0.10
C MET A 105 -10.24 10.28 1.19
N HIS A 106 -10.13 9.01 1.59
CA HIS A 106 -10.82 8.45 2.76
C HIS A 106 -9.84 7.84 3.78
N LEU A 107 -8.55 8.18 3.67
CA LEU A 107 -7.55 7.72 4.61
C LEU A 107 -7.92 8.15 6.03
N ARG A 108 -7.82 7.18 6.94
CA ARG A 108 -7.86 7.45 8.37
C ARG A 108 -6.41 7.69 8.80
N TYR A 109 -6.16 8.89 9.33
CA TYR A 109 -4.86 9.32 9.83
C TYR A 109 -4.76 9.11 11.34
#